data_AF-A0A1D6LY18-F1
#
_entry.id   AF-A0A1D6LY18-F1
#
_cell.length_a   1.000
_cell.length_b   1.000
_cell.length_c   1.000
_cell.angle_alpha   90.00
_cell.angle_beta   90.00
_cell.angle_gamma   90.00
#
_symmetry.space_group_name_H-M   'P 1'
#
loop_
_entity.id
_entity.type
_entity.pdbx_description
1 polymer ?
#
loop_
_entity_poly.entity_id
_entity_poly.type
_entity_poly.pdbx_seq_one_letter_code
_entity_poly.pdbx_strand_id
1 'polypeptide(L)'
;MLQEADIGVGISGAEGMQAVMASDVAVAQFRFLERLLLVHGHWCYRRISLMICYFFYKNVTFGVTIFLYEAFASFSGKPAYNDWFLSLYNVFFTSLPVIALGVFDQDVSARLCIQYPQLYQEGVQNILFSWRRILGWMFNGVMNAVLIFFFCITAFEDQAFRRDGQVAGLDALGVVMYTCIVWVVNCQMALSVNYFTIIQHIFIWGSIAVWYLFLLVYGAINPRFSTTAYMVFIEQLAPALSFWLVTLFVVVATLVPYFSYAAIQIRFFPMFHNKIQWKRYLGKAEDPEVARQLSSKHRTSLQHRMVGISARRDGKAVQITKETELQVQE
;
A
#
# COMPACT_ATOMS: atom_id res chain seq x y z
N MET A 1 -29.04 -17.82 10.88
CA MET A 1 -27.69 -18.42 10.79
C MET A 1 -26.86 -17.78 9.68
N LEU A 2 -27.25 -17.88 8.39
CA LEU A 2 -26.47 -17.27 7.30
C LEU A 2 -26.38 -15.74 7.41
N GLN A 3 -27.49 -15.07 7.75
CA GLN A 3 -27.52 -13.62 7.98
C GLN A 3 -26.93 -13.18 9.33
N GLU A 4 -26.68 -14.12 10.25
CA GLU A 4 -26.09 -13.83 11.56
C GLU A 4 -24.57 -14.02 11.55
N ALA A 5 -24.02 -14.64 10.51
CA ALA A 5 -22.59 -14.80 10.33
C ALA A 5 -22.02 -13.59 9.58
N ASP A 6 -20.76 -13.23 9.86
CA ASP A 6 -20.09 -12.13 9.15
C ASP A 6 -20.00 -12.35 7.63
N ILE A 7 -20.01 -13.62 7.20
CA ILE A 7 -20.02 -14.02 5.78
C ILE A 7 -20.94 -15.24 5.63
N GLY A 8 -22.06 -15.06 4.92
CA GLY A 8 -22.99 -16.13 4.59
C GLY A 8 -22.62 -16.82 3.26
N VAL A 9 -22.35 -18.13 3.28
CA VAL A 9 -22.12 -18.92 2.06
C VAL A 9 -23.27 -19.92 1.84
N GLY A 10 -24.01 -19.74 0.75
CA GLY A 10 -25.12 -20.61 0.35
C GLY A 10 -24.68 -21.69 -0.62
N ILE A 11 -25.19 -22.91 -0.46
CA ILE A 11 -24.95 -24.02 -1.39
C ILE A 11 -26.16 -24.15 -2.32
N SER A 12 -25.96 -23.97 -3.62
CA SER A 12 -27.00 -24.12 -4.63
C SER A 12 -27.27 -25.59 -4.92
N GLY A 13 -28.51 -26.01 -4.68
CA GLY A 13 -29.01 -27.35 -4.97
C GLY A 13 -30.42 -27.30 -5.53
N ALA A 14 -30.92 -28.45 -5.99
CA ALA A 14 -32.25 -28.58 -6.60
C ALA A 14 -33.40 -28.43 -5.57
N GLU A 15 -33.12 -28.60 -4.29
CA GLU A 15 -34.14 -28.72 -3.23
C GLU A 15 -34.57 -27.37 -2.62
N GLY A 16 -33.91 -26.26 -2.99
CA GLY A 16 -34.35 -24.92 -2.60
C GLY A 16 -33.30 -23.83 -2.73
N MET A 17 -33.68 -22.67 -3.27
CA MET A 17 -32.79 -21.52 -3.47
C MET A 17 -32.87 -20.47 -2.34
N GLN A 18 -33.73 -20.66 -1.34
CA GLN A 18 -33.95 -19.65 -0.29
C GLN A 18 -32.67 -19.34 0.52
N ALA A 19 -31.90 -20.37 0.87
CA ALA A 19 -30.62 -20.19 1.56
C ALA A 19 -29.56 -19.49 0.70
N VAL A 20 -29.59 -19.72 -0.62
CA VAL A 20 -28.69 -19.07 -1.58
C VAL A 20 -29.05 -17.60 -1.75
N MET A 21 -30.35 -17.28 -1.87
CA MET A 21 -30.83 -15.90 -1.98
C MET A 21 -30.57 -15.08 -0.71
N ALA A 22 -30.49 -15.74 0.45
CA ALA A 22 -30.17 -15.11 1.73
C ALA A 22 -28.66 -15.12 2.07
N SER A 23 -27.78 -15.51 1.14
CA SER A 23 -26.32 -15.60 1.34
C SER A 23 -25.54 -14.56 0.53
N ASP A 24 -24.35 -14.18 0.99
CA ASP A 24 -23.47 -13.24 0.29
C ASP A 24 -22.78 -13.88 -0.91
N VAL A 25 -22.42 -15.17 -0.79
CA VAL A 25 -21.76 -15.94 -1.84
C VAL A 25 -22.46 -17.27 -2.05
N ALA A 26 -22.81 -17.56 -3.30
CA ALA A 26 -23.39 -18.82 -3.72
C ALA A 26 -22.34 -19.76 -4.33
N VAL A 27 -22.24 -21.00 -3.85
CA VAL A 27 -21.40 -22.05 -4.43
C VAL A 27 -22.23 -23.28 -4.78
N ALA A 28 -21.89 -23.99 -5.87
CA ALA A 28 -22.66 -25.17 -6.27
C ALA A 28 -22.41 -26.42 -5.39
N GLN A 29 -21.20 -26.55 -4.84
CA GLN A 29 -20.79 -27.71 -4.04
C GLN A 29 -19.85 -27.29 -2.92
N PHE A 30 -19.89 -28.02 -1.79
CA PHE A 30 -19.04 -27.73 -0.63
C PHE A 30 -17.54 -27.75 -0.97
N ARG A 31 -17.10 -28.57 -1.93
CA ARG A 31 -15.68 -28.62 -2.36
C ARG A 31 -15.14 -27.27 -2.84
N PHE A 32 -15.99 -26.38 -3.35
CA PHE A 32 -15.56 -25.07 -3.85
C PHE A 32 -15.29 -24.07 -2.72
N LEU A 33 -15.76 -24.35 -1.50
CA LEU A 33 -15.49 -23.53 -0.32
C LEU A 33 -13.99 -23.45 -0.02
N GLU A 34 -13.26 -24.54 -0.21
CA GLU A 34 -11.80 -24.58 -0.02
C GLU A 34 -11.10 -23.54 -0.91
N ARG A 35 -11.44 -23.51 -2.21
CA ARG A 35 -10.86 -22.56 -3.16
C ARG A 35 -11.36 -21.13 -2.93
N LEU A 36 -12.60 -20.95 -2.49
CA LEU A 36 -13.14 -19.63 -2.16
C LEU A 36 -12.34 -19.01 -1.01
N LEU A 37 -12.16 -19.73 0.10
CA LEU A 37 -11.48 -19.20 1.28
C LEU A 37 -9.97 -19.10 1.10
N LEU A 38 -9.30 -20.21 0.71
CA LEU A 38 -7.83 -20.27 0.71
C LEU A 38 -7.20 -19.44 -0.42
N VAL A 39 -7.88 -19.30 -1.56
CA VAL A 39 -7.36 -18.52 -2.69
C VAL A 39 -7.95 -17.13 -2.70
N HIS A 40 -9.27 -16.99 -2.85
CA HIS A 40 -9.90 -15.69 -3.04
C HIS A 40 -9.93 -14.88 -1.74
N GLY A 41 -10.22 -15.52 -0.60
CA GLY A 41 -10.17 -14.88 0.71
C GLY A 41 -8.78 -14.33 1.04
N HIS A 42 -7.73 -15.16 0.88
CA HIS A 42 -6.34 -14.74 1.09
C HIS A 42 -5.93 -13.56 0.18
N TRP A 43 -6.18 -13.68 -1.13
CA TRP A 43 -5.85 -12.60 -2.08
C TRP A 43 -6.61 -11.31 -1.78
N CYS A 44 -7.92 -11.40 -1.51
CA CYS A 44 -8.75 -10.24 -1.20
C CYS A 44 -8.26 -9.52 0.06
N TYR A 45 -8.02 -10.28 1.14
CA TYR A 45 -7.50 -9.74 2.39
C TYR A 45 -6.17 -9.02 2.19
N ARG A 46 -5.21 -9.65 1.49
CA ARG A 46 -3.89 -9.05 1.23
C ARG A 46 -3.99 -7.80 0.37
N ARG A 47 -4.75 -7.85 -0.72
CA ARG A 47 -4.93 -6.73 -1.66
C ARG A 47 -5.53 -5.52 -0.96
N ILE A 48 -6.64 -5.71 -0.25
CA ILE A 48 -7.33 -4.63 0.47
C ILE A 48 -6.42 -4.06 1.57
N SER A 49 -5.74 -4.92 2.34
CA SER A 49 -4.83 -4.47 3.40
C SER A 49 -3.70 -3.59 2.86
N LEU A 50 -3.07 -4.02 1.77
CA LEU A 50 -1.95 -3.31 1.14
C LEU A 50 -2.45 -2.01 0.47
N MET A 51 -3.59 -2.06 -0.21
CA MET A 51 -4.25 -0.89 -0.79
C MET A 51 -4.55 0.18 0.26
N ILE A 52 -5.13 -0.19 1.41
CA ILE A 52 -5.43 0.76 2.49
C ILE A 52 -4.15 1.35 3.09
N CYS A 53 -3.16 0.50 3.42
CA CYS A 53 -1.89 0.97 3.98
C CYS A 53 -1.19 1.97 3.04
N TYR A 54 -1.18 1.66 1.74
CA TYR A 54 -0.59 2.51 0.73
C TYR A 54 -1.40 3.80 0.51
N PHE A 55 -2.74 3.72 0.59
CA PHE A 55 -3.61 4.90 0.53
C PHE A 55 -3.34 5.87 1.68
N PHE A 56 -3.13 5.38 2.90
CA PHE A 56 -2.70 6.23 4.02
C PHE A 56 -1.32 6.84 3.76
N TYR A 57 -0.35 6.04 3.34
CA TYR A 57 1.00 6.51 3.01
C TYR A 57 0.97 7.68 2.00
N LYS A 58 0.31 7.51 0.84
CA LYS A 58 0.33 8.54 -0.22
C LYS A 58 -0.37 9.84 0.19
N ASN A 59 -1.43 9.75 0.98
CA ASN A 59 -2.18 10.93 1.45
C ASN A 59 -1.42 11.64 2.56
N VAL A 60 -0.80 10.90 3.48
CA VAL A 60 0.07 11.48 4.52
C VAL A 60 1.28 12.15 3.88
N THR A 61 1.93 11.53 2.90
CA THR A 61 3.05 12.16 2.18
C THR A 61 2.62 13.49 1.57
N PHE A 62 1.50 13.50 0.84
CA PHE A 62 1.00 14.72 0.21
C PHE A 62 0.60 15.81 1.22
N GLY A 63 -0.20 15.44 2.23
CA GLY A 63 -0.70 16.38 3.24
C GLY A 63 0.40 16.96 4.12
N VAL A 64 1.37 16.15 4.53
CA VAL A 64 2.50 16.61 5.34
C VAL A 64 3.43 17.53 4.54
N THR A 65 3.65 17.27 3.24
CA THR A 65 4.46 18.19 2.42
C THR A 65 3.78 19.56 2.30
N ILE A 66 2.46 19.63 2.15
CA ILE A 66 1.71 20.90 2.17
C ILE A 66 1.86 21.58 3.53
N PHE A 67 1.69 20.83 4.61
CA PHE A 67 1.84 21.36 5.97
C PHE A 67 3.22 21.96 6.23
N LEU A 68 4.29 21.29 5.78
CA LEU A 68 5.67 21.79 5.89
C LEU A 68 5.87 23.07 5.09
N TYR A 69 5.29 23.16 3.89
CA TYR A 69 5.34 24.39 3.10
C TYR A 69 4.59 25.54 3.77
N GLU A 70 3.40 25.32 4.31
CA GLU A 70 2.64 26.34 5.05
C GLU A 70 3.44 26.84 6.26
N ALA A 71 4.10 25.94 7.00
CA ALA A 71 4.97 26.32 8.10
C ALA A 71 6.16 27.18 7.63
N PHE A 72 6.77 26.83 6.50
CA PHE A 72 7.85 27.63 5.88
C PHE A 72 7.36 29.00 5.41
N ALA A 73 6.14 29.07 4.87
CA ALA A 73 5.48 30.32 4.47
C ALA A 73 4.87 31.11 5.64
N SER A 74 5.26 30.81 6.89
CA SER A 74 4.78 31.44 8.12
C SER A 74 3.25 31.44 8.26
N PHE A 75 2.60 30.38 7.77
CA PHE A 75 1.13 30.21 7.73
C PHE A 75 0.40 31.39 7.05
N SER A 76 1.02 31.99 6.03
CA SER A 76 0.44 33.10 5.27
C SER A 76 -0.81 32.71 4.44
N GLY A 77 -1.11 31.42 4.30
CA GLY A 77 -2.25 30.93 3.53
C GLY A 77 -2.05 31.00 2.01
N LYS A 78 -0.82 31.24 1.56
CA LYS A 78 -0.46 31.20 0.14
C LYS A 78 -0.27 29.72 -0.27
N PRO A 79 -1.05 29.19 -1.22
CA PRO A 79 -1.01 27.77 -1.53
C PRO A 79 0.32 27.34 -2.16
N ALA A 80 0.83 26.18 -1.75
CA ALA A 80 2.03 25.56 -2.33
C ALA A 80 1.82 25.09 -3.78
N TYR A 81 0.60 24.64 -4.08
CA TYR A 81 0.23 24.02 -5.35
C TYR A 81 -0.99 24.72 -5.93
N ASN A 82 -1.12 24.66 -7.26
CA ASN A 82 -2.30 25.13 -7.94
C ASN A 82 -3.54 24.31 -7.53
N ASP A 83 -4.72 24.94 -7.50
CA ASP A 83 -5.99 24.34 -7.05
C ASP A 83 -6.36 23.06 -7.81
N TRP A 84 -6.06 23.02 -9.12
CA TRP A 84 -6.29 21.83 -9.93
C TRP A 84 -5.32 20.70 -9.59
N PHE A 85 -4.08 21.00 -9.18
CA PHE A 85 -3.13 19.98 -8.76
C PHE A 85 -3.63 19.31 -7.48
N LEU A 86 -4.07 20.12 -6.50
CA LEU A 86 -4.66 19.64 -5.25
C LEU A 86 -5.87 18.73 -5.50
N SER A 87 -6.78 19.16 -6.37
CA SER A 87 -8.02 18.43 -6.65
C SER A 87 -7.80 17.13 -7.41
N LEU A 88 -6.85 17.11 -8.36
CA LEU A 88 -6.64 15.97 -9.26
C LEU A 88 -5.65 14.93 -8.69
N TYR A 89 -4.89 15.25 -7.63
CA TYR A 89 -3.92 14.35 -6.98
C TYR A 89 -4.50 12.97 -6.70
N ASN A 90 -5.62 12.94 -5.96
CA ASN A 90 -6.23 11.68 -5.55
C ASN A 90 -6.98 11.00 -6.69
N VAL A 91 -7.50 11.75 -7.66
CA VAL A 91 -8.36 11.19 -8.72
C VAL A 91 -7.54 10.64 -9.88
N PHE A 92 -6.72 11.46 -10.55
CA PHE A 92 -6.08 11.04 -11.81
C PHE A 92 -4.67 10.51 -11.61
N PHE A 93 -3.88 11.14 -10.75
CA PHE A 93 -2.45 10.87 -10.69
C PHE A 93 -2.07 9.72 -9.75
N THR A 94 -2.94 9.38 -8.79
CA THR A 94 -2.60 8.38 -7.77
C THR A 94 -3.69 7.35 -7.44
N SER A 95 -4.93 7.44 -7.94
CA SER A 95 -5.95 6.39 -7.67
C SER A 95 -5.77 5.16 -8.56
N LEU A 96 -5.55 5.35 -9.86
CA LEU A 96 -5.56 4.27 -10.84
C LEU A 96 -4.53 3.17 -10.50
N PRO A 97 -3.26 3.49 -10.20
CA PRO A 97 -2.34 2.42 -9.85
C PRO A 97 -2.62 1.79 -8.46
N VAL A 98 -3.26 2.50 -7.53
CA VAL A 98 -3.71 1.94 -6.25
C VAL A 98 -4.87 0.95 -6.44
N ILE A 99 -5.80 1.26 -7.34
CA ILE A 99 -6.88 0.34 -7.71
C ILE A 99 -6.31 -0.87 -8.43
N ALA A 100 -5.37 -0.68 -9.36
CA ALA A 100 -4.71 -1.77 -10.07
C ALA A 100 -3.99 -2.73 -9.11
N LEU A 101 -3.35 -2.19 -8.08
CA LEU A 101 -2.74 -2.95 -6.98
C LEU A 101 -3.81 -3.74 -6.18
N GLY A 102 -4.91 -3.09 -5.82
CA GLY A 102 -6.02 -3.70 -5.07
C GLY A 102 -6.77 -4.79 -5.85
N VAL A 103 -6.70 -4.81 -7.18
CA VAL A 103 -7.42 -5.79 -8.02
C VAL A 103 -6.51 -6.89 -8.55
N PHE A 104 -5.33 -6.54 -9.05
CA PHE A 104 -4.51 -7.46 -9.85
C PHE A 104 -3.29 -8.04 -9.12
N ASP A 105 -2.91 -7.53 -7.93
CA ASP A 105 -1.73 -8.03 -7.23
C ASP A 105 -1.93 -9.49 -6.77
N GLN A 106 -0.89 -10.31 -6.96
CA GLN A 106 -0.90 -11.72 -6.57
C GLN A 106 0.44 -12.03 -5.91
N ASP A 107 0.42 -12.51 -4.67
CA ASP A 107 1.65 -12.88 -3.97
C ASP A 107 2.09 -14.30 -4.31
N VAL A 108 1.13 -15.21 -4.36
CA VAL A 108 1.33 -16.65 -4.56
C VAL A 108 0.25 -17.18 -5.50
N SER A 109 0.61 -18.12 -6.38
CA SER A 109 -0.33 -18.72 -7.34
C SER A 109 -1.43 -19.53 -6.63
N ALA A 110 -2.61 -19.64 -7.24
CA ALA A 110 -3.76 -20.34 -6.66
C ALA A 110 -3.46 -21.80 -6.25
N ARG A 111 -2.62 -22.51 -7.01
CA ARG A 111 -2.20 -23.89 -6.71
C ARG A 111 -1.44 -23.97 -5.39
N LEU A 112 -0.49 -23.04 -5.21
CA LEU A 112 0.33 -22.96 -3.99
C LEU A 112 -0.49 -22.51 -2.78
N CYS A 113 -1.49 -21.65 -2.94
CA CYS A 113 -2.40 -21.28 -1.85
C CYS A 113 -3.17 -22.49 -1.29
N ILE A 114 -3.61 -23.40 -2.15
CA ILE A 114 -4.28 -24.65 -1.74
C ILE A 114 -3.28 -25.63 -1.13
N GLN A 115 -2.09 -25.77 -1.71
CA GLN A 115 -1.03 -26.65 -1.20
C GLN A 115 -0.52 -26.21 0.18
N TYR A 116 -0.54 -24.90 0.46
CA TYR A 116 -0.08 -24.28 1.70
C TYR A 116 -1.22 -23.53 2.41
N PRO A 117 -2.21 -24.24 3.01
CA PRO A 117 -3.36 -23.60 3.67
C PRO A 117 -2.97 -22.71 4.86
N GLN A 118 -1.74 -22.85 5.34
CA GLN A 118 -1.16 -22.04 6.41
C GLN A 118 -1.03 -20.56 6.04
N LEU A 119 -0.98 -20.24 4.74
CA LEU A 119 -0.96 -18.86 4.26
C LEU A 119 -2.21 -18.09 4.73
N TYR A 120 -3.35 -18.79 4.83
CA TYR A 120 -4.61 -18.23 5.32
C TYR A 120 -4.55 -17.76 6.78
N GLN A 121 -3.64 -18.30 7.58
CA GLN A 121 -3.48 -17.86 8.97
C GLN A 121 -2.98 -16.42 9.09
N GLU A 122 -2.31 -15.88 8.06
CA GLU A 122 -1.91 -14.47 8.03
C GLU A 122 -3.14 -13.54 8.12
N GLY A 123 -4.27 -13.96 7.53
CA GLY A 123 -5.56 -13.27 7.62
C GLY A 123 -6.22 -13.41 8.98
N VAL A 124 -6.33 -14.65 9.49
CA VAL A 124 -6.96 -14.91 10.80
C VAL A 124 -6.25 -14.19 11.95
N GLN A 125 -4.92 -14.07 11.88
CA GLN A 125 -4.12 -13.37 12.89
C GLN A 125 -4.03 -11.85 12.66
N ASN A 126 -4.70 -11.32 11.64
CA ASN A 126 -4.69 -9.90 11.26
C ASN A 126 -3.28 -9.31 11.11
N ILE A 127 -2.34 -10.08 10.55
CA ILE A 127 -0.94 -9.66 10.47
C ILE A 127 -0.75 -8.53 9.45
N LEU A 128 -1.46 -8.60 8.31
CA LEU A 128 -1.31 -7.64 7.21
C LEU A 128 -2.05 -6.32 7.48
N PHE A 129 -3.17 -6.38 8.19
CA PHE A 129 -3.97 -5.23 8.59
C PHE A 129 -3.91 -5.00 10.11
N SER A 130 -2.71 -4.70 10.61
CA SER A 130 -2.50 -4.33 12.01
C SER A 130 -2.21 -2.84 12.14
N TRP A 131 -2.62 -2.23 13.24
CA TRP A 131 -2.37 -0.81 13.52
C TRP A 131 -0.87 -0.49 13.48
N ARG A 132 0.00 -1.41 13.93
CA ARG A 132 1.46 -1.23 13.84
C ARG A 132 1.93 -1.06 12.40
N ARG A 133 1.35 -1.82 11.46
CA ARG A 133 1.70 -1.73 10.04
C ARG A 133 1.16 -0.46 9.41
N ILE A 134 -0.08 -0.07 9.71
CA ILE A 134 -0.66 1.19 9.24
C ILE A 134 0.18 2.38 9.72
N LEU A 135 0.54 2.45 11.01
CA LEU A 135 1.41 3.49 11.54
C LEU A 135 2.80 3.46 10.91
N GLY A 136 3.36 2.27 10.63
CA GLY A 136 4.63 2.15 9.92
C GLY A 136 4.58 2.76 8.52
N TRP A 137 3.50 2.51 7.77
CA TRP A 137 3.27 3.14 6.47
C TRP A 137 3.05 4.64 6.55
N MET A 138 2.30 5.12 7.54
CA MET A 138 2.11 6.55 7.78
C MET A 138 3.43 7.24 8.13
N PHE A 139 4.24 6.62 9.00
CA PHE A 139 5.55 7.14 9.39
C PHE A 139 6.51 7.21 8.20
N ASN A 140 6.55 6.18 7.35
CA ASN A 140 7.27 6.23 6.09
C ASN A 140 6.77 7.38 5.20
N GLY A 141 5.46 7.66 5.21
CA GLY A 141 4.86 8.78 4.49
C GLY A 141 5.34 10.14 5.00
N VAL A 142 5.43 10.30 6.32
CA VAL A 142 5.98 11.51 6.98
C VAL A 142 7.47 11.68 6.63
N MET A 143 8.27 10.61 6.73
CA MET A 143 9.69 10.65 6.38
C MET A 143 9.89 11.09 4.92
N ASN A 144 9.13 10.51 4.00
CA ASN A 144 9.21 10.89 2.59
C ASN A 144 8.73 12.31 2.34
N ALA A 145 7.69 12.79 3.02
CA ALA A 145 7.25 14.18 2.92
C ALA A 145 8.34 15.17 3.36
N VAL A 146 8.99 14.87 4.48
CA VAL A 146 10.10 15.66 5.05
C VAL A 146 11.27 15.70 4.07
N LEU A 147 11.71 14.55 3.57
CA LEU A 147 12.81 14.47 2.61
C LEU A 147 12.50 15.21 1.31
N ILE A 148 11.30 15.01 0.73
CA ILE A 148 10.89 15.72 -0.49
C ILE A 148 10.91 17.22 -0.26
N PHE A 149 10.31 17.70 0.85
CA PHE A 149 10.23 19.12 1.15
C PHE A 149 11.62 19.75 1.30
N PHE A 150 12.46 19.21 2.19
CA PHE A 150 13.77 19.78 2.44
C PHE A 150 14.68 19.71 1.21
N PHE A 151 14.71 18.58 0.49
CA PHE A 151 15.54 18.48 -0.71
C PHE A 151 15.08 19.42 -1.83
N CYS A 152 13.78 19.64 -2.01
CA CYS A 152 13.29 20.59 -3.01
C CYS A 152 13.60 22.03 -2.62
N ILE A 153 13.44 22.41 -1.35
CA ILE A 153 13.79 23.76 -0.87
C ILE A 153 15.28 24.03 -1.02
N THR A 154 16.14 23.12 -0.53
CA THR A 154 17.60 23.30 -0.63
C THR A 154 18.09 23.34 -2.07
N ALA A 155 17.45 22.59 -2.98
CA ALA A 155 17.80 22.62 -4.40
C ALA A 155 17.40 23.93 -5.09
N PHE A 156 16.49 24.71 -4.51
CA PHE A 156 16.01 26.00 -5.02
C PHE A 156 16.62 27.20 -4.29
N GLU A 157 17.39 26.99 -3.21
CA GLU A 157 18.17 28.06 -2.55
C GLU A 157 19.29 28.60 -3.47
N ASP A 158 19.84 27.76 -4.35
CA ASP A 158 20.83 28.18 -5.34
C ASP A 158 20.18 29.04 -6.44
N GLN A 159 20.55 30.32 -6.50
CA GLN A 159 19.89 31.36 -7.30
C GLN A 159 19.95 31.16 -8.84
N ALA A 160 20.77 30.21 -9.33
CA ALA A 160 20.98 29.96 -10.76
C ALA A 160 20.34 28.63 -11.21
N PHE A 161 19.02 28.49 -11.04
CA PHE A 161 18.31 27.28 -11.47
C PHE A 161 18.22 27.15 -13.01
N ARG A 162 18.20 28.29 -13.73
CA ARG A 162 18.22 28.36 -15.20
C ARG A 162 19.62 28.65 -15.74
N ARG A 163 19.91 28.17 -16.96
CA ARG A 163 21.13 28.52 -17.71
C ARG A 163 21.26 30.02 -17.96
N ASP A 164 20.12 30.74 -17.99
CA ASP A 164 20.05 32.19 -18.18
C ASP A 164 20.21 32.99 -16.88
N GLY A 165 20.48 32.33 -15.73
CA GLY A 165 20.69 32.99 -14.43
C GLY A 165 19.43 33.57 -13.79
N GLN A 166 18.24 33.27 -14.33
CA GLN A 166 16.97 33.72 -13.77
C GLN A 166 16.54 32.85 -12.58
N VAL A 167 16.03 33.52 -11.54
CA VAL A 167 15.52 32.89 -10.31
C VAL A 167 14.20 32.19 -10.59
N ALA A 168 14.03 30.99 -10.05
CA ALA A 168 12.79 30.25 -10.15
C ALA A 168 11.73 30.79 -9.16
N GLY A 169 10.51 31.01 -9.63
CA GLY A 169 9.41 31.47 -8.78
C GLY A 169 8.89 30.38 -7.84
N LEU A 170 8.09 30.79 -6.84
CA LEU A 170 7.40 29.85 -5.94
C LEU A 170 6.49 28.87 -6.70
N ASP A 171 5.93 29.29 -7.84
CA ASP A 171 5.11 28.44 -8.70
C ASP A 171 5.92 27.30 -9.32
N ALA A 172 7.18 27.57 -9.70
CA ALA A 172 8.10 26.55 -10.19
C ALA A 172 8.48 25.56 -9.09
N LEU A 173 8.79 26.05 -7.89
CA LEU A 173 9.05 25.21 -6.71
C LEU A 173 7.86 24.28 -6.43
N GLY A 174 6.63 24.80 -6.47
CA GLY A 174 5.40 24.02 -6.29
C GLY A 174 5.26 22.90 -7.32
N VAL A 175 5.53 23.18 -8.60
CA VAL A 175 5.49 22.15 -9.66
C VAL A 175 6.59 21.10 -9.47
N VAL A 176 7.81 21.49 -9.05
CA VAL A 176 8.90 20.53 -8.79
C VAL A 176 8.57 19.64 -7.60
N MET A 177 8.17 20.22 -6.46
CA MET A 177 7.76 19.46 -5.28
C MET A 177 6.64 18.47 -5.62
N TYR A 178 5.61 18.92 -6.35
CA TYR A 178 4.52 18.05 -6.74
C TYR A 178 4.98 16.92 -7.68
N THR A 179 5.86 17.23 -8.65
CA THR A 179 6.44 16.23 -9.55
C THR A 179 7.22 15.17 -8.76
N CYS A 180 8.04 15.59 -7.80
CA CYS A 180 8.74 14.70 -6.88
C CYS A 180 7.76 13.80 -6.12
N ILE A 181 6.66 14.33 -5.58
CA ILE A 181 5.64 13.52 -4.88
C ILE A 181 5.05 12.46 -5.82
N VAL A 182 4.61 12.86 -7.02
CA VAL A 182 4.01 11.92 -8.00
C VAL A 182 4.98 10.79 -8.32
N TRP A 183 6.25 11.11 -8.57
CA TRP A 183 7.28 10.10 -8.84
C TRP A 183 7.55 9.20 -7.63
N VAL A 184 7.78 9.77 -6.45
CA VAL A 184 8.11 9.02 -5.22
C VAL A 184 6.98 8.07 -4.87
N VAL A 185 5.73 8.53 -4.91
CA VAL A 185 4.56 7.72 -4.61
C VAL A 185 4.44 6.58 -5.64
N ASN A 186 4.45 6.86 -6.94
CA ASN A 186 4.31 5.82 -7.97
C ASN A 186 5.48 4.80 -7.96
N CYS A 187 6.72 5.24 -7.77
CA CYS A 187 7.87 4.34 -7.66
C CYS A 187 7.85 3.52 -6.36
N GLN A 188 7.43 4.12 -5.24
CA GLN A 188 7.22 3.39 -3.99
C GLN A 188 6.19 2.25 -4.18
N MET A 189 5.15 2.49 -4.99
CA MET A 189 4.19 1.45 -5.33
C MET A 189 4.82 0.34 -6.15
N ALA A 190 5.61 0.68 -7.18
CA ALA A 190 6.32 -0.29 -7.98
C ALA A 190 7.22 -1.21 -7.13
N LEU A 191 7.89 -0.66 -6.10
CA LEU A 191 8.69 -1.45 -5.16
C LEU A 191 7.86 -2.33 -4.21
N SER A 192 6.59 -2.00 -4.01
CA SER A 192 5.70 -2.71 -3.06
C SER A 192 4.90 -3.84 -3.71
N VAL A 193 4.80 -3.84 -5.04
CA VAL A 193 4.10 -4.86 -5.84
C VAL A 193 4.87 -6.17 -5.83
N ASN A 194 4.18 -7.30 -5.65
CA ASN A 194 4.82 -8.62 -5.64
C ASN A 194 4.85 -9.26 -7.03
N TYR A 195 3.78 -9.09 -7.82
CA TYR A 195 3.67 -9.66 -9.16
C TYR A 195 3.43 -8.58 -10.19
N PHE A 196 4.51 -8.13 -10.83
CA PHE A 196 4.50 -6.94 -11.67
C PHE A 196 3.95 -7.23 -13.07
N THR A 197 2.63 -7.11 -13.21
CA THR A 197 1.92 -7.36 -14.49
C THR A 197 2.07 -6.19 -15.47
N ILE A 198 1.84 -6.44 -16.76
CA ILE A 198 1.81 -5.39 -17.80
C ILE A 198 0.77 -4.31 -17.45
N ILE A 199 -0.38 -4.71 -16.91
CA ILE A 199 -1.45 -3.79 -16.49
C ILE A 199 -0.95 -2.82 -15.41
N GLN A 200 -0.23 -3.32 -14.41
CA GLN A 200 0.33 -2.46 -13.36
C GLN A 200 1.43 -1.52 -13.89
N HIS A 201 2.26 -1.98 -14.84
CA HIS A 201 3.21 -1.10 -15.52
C HIS A 201 2.49 0.04 -16.23
N ILE A 202 1.45 -0.27 -17.00
CA ILE A 202 0.67 0.74 -17.73
C ILE A 202 0.06 1.75 -16.75
N PHE A 203 -0.49 1.33 -15.63
CA PHE A 203 -1.09 2.27 -14.68
C PHE A 203 -0.06 3.10 -13.90
N ILE A 204 1.08 2.55 -13.52
CA ILE A 204 2.12 3.26 -12.76
C ILE A 204 2.90 4.23 -13.66
N TRP A 205 3.33 3.78 -14.84
CA TRP A 205 4.03 4.67 -15.77
C TRP A 205 3.08 5.60 -16.50
N GLY A 206 1.85 5.14 -16.75
CA GLY A 206 0.78 5.95 -17.33
C GLY A 206 0.36 7.08 -16.40
N SER A 207 0.31 6.90 -15.08
CA SER A 207 -0.01 8.00 -14.15
C SER A 207 1.06 9.10 -14.17
N ILE A 208 2.34 8.72 -14.25
CA ILE A 208 3.46 9.65 -14.41
C ILE A 208 3.37 10.37 -15.77
N ALA A 209 3.09 9.64 -16.85
CA ALA A 209 2.92 10.22 -18.18
C ALA A 209 1.73 11.19 -18.23
N VAL A 210 0.61 10.85 -17.58
CA VAL A 210 -0.58 11.70 -17.45
C VAL A 210 -0.26 12.98 -16.66
N TRP A 211 0.61 12.93 -15.65
CA TRP A 211 1.08 14.13 -14.95
C TRP A 211 1.82 15.09 -15.90
N TYR A 212 2.77 14.60 -16.70
CA TYR A 212 3.48 15.44 -17.67
C TYR A 212 2.58 15.94 -18.80
N LEU A 213 1.68 15.10 -19.30
CA LEU A 213 0.68 15.51 -20.29
C LEU A 213 -0.22 16.60 -19.73
N PHE A 214 -0.64 16.47 -18.47
CA PHE A 214 -1.43 17.48 -17.78
C PHE A 214 -0.64 18.79 -17.64
N LEU A 215 0.63 18.76 -17.24
CA LEU A 215 1.47 19.97 -17.19
C LEU A 215 1.59 20.67 -18.55
N LEU A 216 1.73 19.91 -19.65
CA LEU A 216 1.80 20.45 -21.01
C LEU A 216 0.47 21.09 -21.46
N VAL A 217 -0.63 20.36 -21.29
CA VAL A 217 -1.96 20.83 -21.73
C VAL A 217 -2.44 21.98 -20.85
N TYR A 218 -2.44 21.80 -19.53
CA TYR A 218 -2.90 22.80 -18.58
C TYR A 218 -2.02 24.06 -18.57
N GLY A 219 -0.70 23.89 -18.74
CA GLY A 219 0.24 25.01 -18.86
C GLY A 219 0.09 25.81 -20.16
N ALA A 220 -0.49 25.24 -21.22
CA ALA A 220 -0.75 25.91 -22.49
C ALA A 220 -2.14 26.59 -22.58
N ILE A 221 -3.05 26.29 -21.64
CA ILE A 221 -4.37 26.93 -21.57
C ILE A 221 -4.21 28.41 -21.19
N ASN A 222 -5.12 29.25 -21.69
CA ASN A 222 -5.16 30.68 -21.39
C ASN A 222 -4.87 31.01 -19.90
N PRO A 223 -4.09 32.08 -19.62
CA PRO A 223 -3.68 32.46 -18.25
C PRO A 223 -4.84 32.68 -17.28
N ARG A 224 -6.04 33.02 -17.81
CA ARG A 224 -7.25 33.20 -17.00
C ARG A 224 -7.70 31.92 -16.27
N PHE A 225 -7.38 30.75 -16.81
CA PHE A 225 -7.72 29.46 -16.22
C PHE A 225 -6.52 28.78 -15.57
N SER A 226 -5.33 28.90 -16.17
CA SER A 226 -4.10 28.24 -15.68
C SER A 226 -3.47 28.96 -14.48
N THR A 227 -3.83 30.25 -14.27
CA THR A 227 -3.36 31.12 -13.18
C THR A 227 -1.84 31.04 -12.96
N THR A 228 -1.40 30.35 -11.92
CA THR A 228 0.01 30.20 -11.53
C THR A 228 0.77 29.13 -12.31
N ALA A 229 0.09 28.29 -13.10
CA ALA A 229 0.70 27.19 -13.85
C ALA A 229 1.00 27.53 -15.32
N TYR A 230 0.65 28.75 -15.78
CA TYR A 230 0.78 29.14 -17.18
C TYR A 230 2.25 29.13 -17.63
N MET A 231 2.55 28.32 -18.64
CA MET A 231 3.87 28.12 -19.27
C MET A 231 5.04 27.76 -18.32
N VAL A 232 4.80 27.56 -17.02
CA VAL A 232 5.83 27.24 -16.02
C VAL A 232 6.60 25.99 -16.41
N PHE A 233 5.93 24.93 -16.83
CA PHE A 233 6.59 23.69 -17.21
C PHE A 233 7.45 23.84 -18.47
N ILE A 234 6.91 24.41 -19.54
CA ILE A 234 7.57 24.49 -20.86
C ILE A 234 8.72 25.49 -20.82
N GLU A 235 8.52 26.65 -20.21
CA GLU A 235 9.52 27.69 -20.21
C GLU A 235 10.53 27.50 -19.07
N GLN A 236 10.07 27.21 -17.85
CA GLN A 236 10.92 27.27 -16.65
C GLN A 236 11.57 25.93 -16.29
N LEU A 237 10.81 24.84 -16.29
CA LEU A 237 11.29 23.55 -15.76
C LEU A 237 11.89 22.62 -16.83
N ALA A 238 11.17 22.38 -17.93
CA ALA A 238 11.58 21.43 -18.95
C ALA A 238 12.99 21.66 -19.54
N PRO A 239 13.42 22.91 -19.86
CA PRO A 239 14.76 23.17 -20.39
C PRO A 239 15.86 23.13 -19.31
N ALA A 240 15.49 23.19 -18.02
CA ALA A 240 16.44 23.20 -16.93
C ALA A 240 16.89 21.75 -16.60
N LEU A 241 18.16 21.45 -16.80
CA LEU A 241 18.72 20.14 -16.44
C LEU A 241 18.65 19.86 -14.94
N SER A 242 18.77 20.92 -14.13
CA SER A 242 18.61 20.89 -12.67
C SER A 242 17.29 20.25 -12.24
N PHE A 243 16.18 20.57 -12.90
CA PHE A 243 14.86 19.99 -12.61
C PHE A 243 14.85 18.46 -12.68
N TRP A 244 15.40 17.89 -13.77
CA TRP A 244 15.44 16.45 -13.98
C TRP A 244 16.38 15.75 -12.98
N LEU A 245 17.53 16.36 -12.69
CA LEU A 245 18.49 15.85 -11.72
C LEU A 245 17.94 15.87 -10.29
N VAL A 246 17.29 16.97 -9.89
CA VAL A 246 16.65 17.09 -8.58
C VAL A 246 15.53 16.07 -8.44
N THR A 247 14.68 15.92 -9.46
CA THR A 247 13.60 14.92 -9.46
C THR A 247 14.18 13.50 -9.28
N LEU A 248 15.19 13.14 -10.07
CA LEU A 248 15.85 11.83 -9.97
C LEU A 248 16.49 11.62 -8.59
N PHE A 249 17.21 12.63 -8.10
CA PHE A 249 17.87 12.58 -6.80
C PHE A 249 16.88 12.38 -5.66
N VAL A 250 15.80 13.18 -5.62
CA VAL A 250 14.76 13.09 -4.59
C VAL A 250 14.09 11.72 -4.61
N VAL A 251 13.80 11.18 -5.79
CA VAL A 251 13.22 9.84 -5.95
C VAL A 251 14.15 8.77 -5.40
N VAL A 252 15.43 8.78 -5.76
CA VAL A 252 16.38 7.79 -5.25
C VAL A 252 16.56 7.93 -3.74
N ALA A 253 16.78 9.16 -3.25
CA ALA A 253 17.06 9.41 -1.84
C ALA A 253 15.89 9.03 -0.92
N THR A 254 14.64 9.23 -1.35
CA THR A 254 13.44 8.87 -0.57
C THR A 254 13.11 7.38 -0.61
N LEU A 255 13.43 6.67 -1.71
CA LEU A 255 13.13 5.25 -1.84
C LEU A 255 14.19 4.34 -1.20
N VAL A 256 15.44 4.79 -1.10
CA VAL A 256 16.54 4.02 -0.49
C VAL A 256 16.25 3.56 0.94
N PRO A 257 15.72 4.40 1.85
CA PRO A 257 15.34 3.96 3.21
C PRO A 257 14.35 2.80 3.21
N TYR A 258 13.28 2.90 2.41
CA TYR A 258 12.27 1.85 2.32
C TYR A 258 12.83 0.58 1.69
N PHE A 259 13.57 0.71 0.60
CA PHE A 259 14.22 -0.43 -0.06
C PHE A 259 15.18 -1.16 0.88
N SER A 260 15.99 -0.42 1.63
CA SER A 260 16.92 -0.97 2.62
C SER A 260 16.18 -1.71 3.74
N TYR A 261 15.11 -1.11 4.26
CA TYR A 261 14.25 -1.76 5.26
C TYR A 261 13.65 -3.07 4.72
N ALA A 262 13.07 -3.04 3.52
CA ALA A 262 12.48 -4.21 2.90
C ALA A 262 13.52 -5.31 2.64
N ALA A 263 14.70 -4.96 2.14
CA ALA A 263 15.79 -5.91 1.89
C ALA A 263 16.28 -6.59 3.19
N ILE A 264 16.48 -5.80 4.25
CA ILE A 264 16.87 -6.31 5.58
C ILE A 264 15.77 -7.22 6.14
N GLN A 265 14.50 -6.80 6.05
CA GLN A 265 13.38 -7.60 6.51
C GLN A 265 13.30 -8.93 5.76
N ILE A 266 13.40 -8.94 4.43
CA ILE A 266 13.33 -10.16 3.63
C ILE A 266 14.51 -11.10 3.95
N ARG A 267 15.72 -10.57 4.17
CA ARG A 267 16.92 -11.36 4.42
C ARG A 267 16.98 -11.97 5.82
N PHE A 268 16.69 -11.17 6.84
CA PHE A 268 16.88 -11.57 8.25
C PHE A 268 15.59 -12.05 8.91
N PHE A 269 14.43 -11.49 8.53
CA PHE A 269 13.13 -11.80 9.13
C PHE A 269 12.05 -12.10 8.07
N PRO A 270 12.25 -13.11 7.20
CA PRO A 270 11.33 -13.40 6.11
C PRO A 270 9.95 -13.81 6.63
N MET A 271 8.92 -13.13 6.11
CA MET A 271 7.52 -13.53 6.30
C MET A 271 7.22 -14.88 5.63
N PHE A 272 6.08 -15.50 5.98
CA PHE A 272 5.78 -16.85 5.53
C PHE A 272 5.61 -16.93 4.00
N HIS A 273 4.93 -15.96 3.39
CA HIS A 273 4.87 -15.85 1.93
C HIS A 273 6.24 -15.66 1.26
N ASN A 274 7.17 -14.88 1.86
CA ASN A 274 8.53 -14.71 1.32
C ASN A 274 9.29 -16.05 1.30
N LYS A 275 9.10 -16.90 2.32
CA LYS A 275 9.70 -18.24 2.36
C LYS A 275 9.16 -19.13 1.24
N ILE A 276 7.86 -19.04 0.93
CA ILE A 276 7.23 -19.80 -0.16
C ILE A 276 7.74 -19.30 -1.51
N GLN A 277 7.82 -17.98 -1.72
CA GLN A 277 8.38 -17.40 -2.95
C GLN A 277 9.85 -17.81 -3.15
N TRP A 278 10.66 -17.81 -2.09
CA TRP A 278 12.05 -18.29 -2.16
C TRP A 278 12.13 -19.77 -2.57
N LYS A 279 11.26 -20.62 -2.03
CA LYS A 279 11.20 -22.03 -2.44
C LYS A 279 10.72 -22.21 -3.88
N ARG A 280 9.82 -21.34 -4.36
CA ARG A 280 9.37 -21.34 -5.75
C ARG A 280 10.51 -20.98 -6.69
N TYR A 281 11.30 -19.97 -6.33
CA TYR A 281 12.50 -19.61 -7.07
C TYR A 281 13.52 -20.76 -7.16
N LEU A 282 13.64 -21.55 -6.08
CA LEU A 282 14.49 -22.75 -6.05
C LEU A 282 13.90 -23.97 -6.77
N GLY A 283 12.71 -23.87 -7.38
CA GLY A 283 12.02 -25.00 -8.03
C GLY A 283 11.45 -26.07 -7.08
N LYS A 284 11.49 -25.83 -5.76
CA LYS A 284 11.10 -26.81 -4.71
C LYS A 284 9.73 -26.54 -4.09
N ALA A 285 8.98 -25.56 -4.61
CA ALA A 285 7.68 -25.20 -4.06
C ALA A 285 6.57 -26.19 -4.44
N GLU A 286 6.72 -26.90 -5.55
CA GLU A 286 5.70 -27.87 -6.00
C GLU A 286 5.86 -29.24 -5.32
N ASP A 287 7.00 -29.50 -4.68
CA ASP A 287 7.27 -30.77 -3.98
C ASP A 287 6.30 -31.00 -2.81
N PRO A 288 5.45 -32.04 -2.87
CA PRO A 288 4.45 -32.30 -1.83
C PRO A 288 5.05 -32.66 -0.46
N GLU A 289 6.27 -33.19 -0.43
CA GLU A 289 7.00 -33.48 0.81
C GLU A 289 7.44 -32.19 1.52
N VAL A 290 7.89 -31.19 0.75
CA VAL A 290 8.30 -29.88 1.27
C VAL A 290 7.09 -29.13 1.83
N ALA A 291 5.92 -29.31 1.22
CA ALA A 291 4.65 -28.81 1.75
C ALA A 291 4.27 -29.44 3.10
N ARG A 292 4.40 -30.77 3.22
CA ARG A 292 4.15 -31.49 4.49
C ARG A 292 5.12 -31.10 5.60
N GLN A 293 6.40 -30.91 5.29
CA GLN A 293 7.41 -30.49 6.28
C GLN A 293 7.18 -29.07 6.82
N LEU A 294 6.76 -28.14 5.95
CA LEU A 294 6.37 -26.80 6.40
C LEU A 294 5.08 -26.87 7.24
N SER A 295 4.15 -27.72 6.82
CA SER A 295 2.91 -27.94 7.55
C SER A 295 3.17 -28.39 8.99
N SER A 296 4.00 -29.42 9.16
CA SER A 296 4.33 -30.02 10.46
C SER A 296 5.14 -29.09 11.36
N LYS A 297 6.15 -28.39 10.83
CA LYS A 297 7.04 -27.50 11.60
C LYS A 297 6.31 -26.27 12.12
N HIS A 298 5.35 -25.75 11.35
CA HIS A 298 4.55 -24.61 11.79
C HIS A 298 3.44 -25.03 12.77
N ARG A 299 2.81 -26.21 12.58
CA ARG A 299 1.82 -26.79 13.52
C ARG A 299 2.40 -26.98 14.92
N THR A 300 3.65 -27.44 15.03
CA THR A 300 4.38 -27.53 16.32
C THR A 300 4.66 -26.15 16.92
N SER A 301 5.04 -25.15 16.12
CA SER A 301 5.26 -23.78 16.61
C SER A 301 3.99 -23.08 17.11
N LEU A 302 2.85 -23.34 16.44
CA LEU A 302 1.55 -22.77 16.78
C LEU A 302 0.93 -23.48 17.98
N GLN A 303 1.07 -24.81 18.10
CA GLN A 303 0.68 -25.52 19.34
C GLN A 303 1.43 -24.94 20.53
N HIS A 304 2.72 -24.63 20.42
CA HIS A 304 3.47 -24.01 21.51
C HIS A 304 2.96 -22.61 21.89
N ARG A 305 2.53 -21.79 20.91
CA ARG A 305 1.94 -20.46 21.16
C ARG A 305 0.49 -20.52 21.66
N MET A 306 -0.32 -21.44 21.14
CA MET A 306 -1.72 -21.61 21.53
C MET A 306 -1.87 -22.28 22.90
N VAL A 307 -0.97 -23.18 23.30
CA VAL A 307 -0.97 -23.74 24.66
C VAL A 307 -0.77 -22.62 25.68
N GLY A 308 0.12 -21.65 25.44
CA GLY A 308 0.31 -20.50 26.34
C GLY A 308 -0.88 -19.53 26.43
N ILE A 309 -1.64 -19.36 25.34
CA ILE A 309 -2.79 -18.44 25.30
C ILE A 309 -4.08 -19.12 25.78
N SER A 310 -4.30 -20.39 25.40
CA SER A 310 -5.44 -21.20 25.90
C SER A 310 -5.27 -21.52 27.38
N ALA A 311 -4.11 -21.98 27.84
CA ALA A 311 -3.89 -22.23 29.28
C ALA A 311 -4.05 -20.96 30.13
N ARG A 312 -3.72 -19.78 29.59
CA ARG A 312 -3.93 -18.49 30.30
C ARG A 312 -5.38 -18.04 30.28
N ARG A 313 -6.16 -18.36 29.23
CA ARG A 313 -7.61 -18.13 29.16
C ARG A 313 -8.37 -19.10 30.05
N ASP A 314 -8.02 -20.38 30.02
CA ASP A 314 -8.62 -21.43 30.85
C ASP A 314 -8.27 -21.20 32.32
N GLY A 315 -7.03 -20.80 32.63
CA GLY A 315 -6.63 -20.40 33.98
C GLY A 315 -7.43 -19.20 34.51
N LYS A 316 -7.65 -18.17 33.67
CA LYS A 316 -8.50 -17.02 34.03
C LYS A 316 -9.97 -17.42 34.19
N ALA A 317 -10.50 -18.27 33.31
CA ALA A 317 -11.87 -18.75 33.38
C ALA A 317 -12.11 -19.51 34.70
N VAL A 318 -11.21 -20.45 35.05
CA VAL A 318 -11.27 -21.21 36.31
C VAL A 318 -11.17 -20.29 37.54
N GLN A 319 -10.36 -19.23 37.47
CA GLN A 319 -10.21 -18.29 38.57
C GLN A 319 -11.50 -17.47 38.79
N ILE A 320 -12.14 -17.03 37.70
CA ILE A 320 -13.43 -16.35 37.73
C ILE A 320 -14.52 -17.29 38.27
N THR A 321 -14.56 -18.56 37.84
CA THR A 321 -15.54 -19.53 38.35
C THR A 321 -15.39 -19.75 39.85
N LYS A 322 -14.15 -19.86 40.36
CA LYS A 322 -13.90 -19.99 41.81
C LYS A 322 -14.27 -18.75 42.61
N GLU A 323 -14.00 -17.55 42.10
CA GLU A 323 -14.42 -16.29 42.76
C GLU A 323 -15.95 -16.18 42.78
N THR A 324 -16.63 -16.64 41.73
CA THR A 324 -18.10 -16.65 41.67
C THR A 324 -18.70 -17.68 42.63
N GLU A 325 -18.09 -18.86 42.77
CA GLU A 325 -18.53 -19.90 43.72
C GLU A 325 -18.33 -19.49 45.19
N LEU A 326 -17.25 -18.76 45.50
CA LEU A 326 -16.99 -18.24 46.85
C LEU A 326 -17.96 -17.12 47.25
N GLN A 327 -18.37 -16.26 46.32
CA GLN A 327 -19.36 -15.20 46.58
C GLN A 327 -20.81 -15.72 46.75
N VAL A 328 -21.09 -16.95 46.32
CA VAL A 328 -22.42 -17.58 46.49
C VAL A 328 -22.52 -18.34 47.82
N GLN A 329 -21.40 -18.53 48.54
CA GLN A 329 -21.34 -19.22 49.83
C GLN A 329 -21.25 -18.30 51.06
N GLU A 330 -21.18 -16.98 50.87
CA GLU A 330 -21.36 -15.95 51.93
C GLU A 330 -22.77 -15.37 51.91
#